data_AF-A0A2R4N1P9-F1
#
_entry.id   AF-A0A2R4N1P9-F1
#
_cell.length_a   1.000
_cell.length_b   1.000
_cell.length_c   1.000
_cell.angle_alpha   90.00
_cell.angle_beta   90.00
_cell.angle_gamma   90.00
#
_symmetry.space_group_name_H-M   'P 1'
#
loop_
_entity.id
_entity.type
_entity.pdbx_description
1 polymer ?
#
loop_
_entity_poly.entity_id
_entity_poly.type
_entity_poly.pdbx_seq_one_letter_code
_entity_poly.pdbx_strand_id
1 'polypeptide(L)'
;MKKIFILCLLAILTFGFSIPVLAESQIVDETMINNQADSLTPAQIEQLNKEEAKKYQQVLKYIEQQAKNLKAQTSITPQWTYPVSKILNVPYHKQLYSTWCGPASALQIIDYNGKYSSVSGSTEYQKQQTLADQIGTNDNGSNTVNIRNVLNNYLSSIHSWTVKRIDSSSGAYDTLWNIIDYNIFNAKQPVLLLVQTKYLPYYNGHVSQHYVVVDALTKYIDDGTGQPVKSISTVRIVDPNPNSSYTGYHTVTFNDLYNAAIGYFDSGSQYYNVCY
;
A
#
# COMPACT_ATOMS: atom_id res chain seq x y z
N MET A 1 33.31 -23.48 47.39
CA MET A 1 32.42 -22.52 48.05
C MET A 1 31.91 -21.53 47.01
N LYS A 2 30.59 -21.45 46.87
CA LYS A 2 29.83 -20.67 45.86
C LYS A 2 29.76 -19.19 46.27
N LYS A 3 30.04 -18.24 45.37
CA LYS A 3 29.50 -16.85 45.34
C LYS A 3 29.56 -16.36 43.88
N ILE A 4 28.51 -16.57 43.08
CA ILE A 4 27.32 -15.72 42.85
C ILE A 4 27.68 -14.45 42.05
N PHE A 5 27.38 -14.52 40.75
CA PHE A 5 27.19 -13.40 39.82
C PHE A 5 25.96 -12.58 40.24
N ILE A 6 26.08 -11.25 40.31
CA ILE A 6 24.92 -10.36 40.34
C ILE A 6 25.02 -9.43 39.14
N LEU A 7 24.11 -9.66 38.20
CA LEU A 7 23.86 -8.88 37.00
C LEU A 7 22.51 -8.19 37.25
N CYS A 8 22.51 -6.87 37.48
CA CYS A 8 21.28 -6.08 37.57
C CYS A 8 21.21 -5.14 36.37
N LEU A 9 20.64 -5.64 35.27
CA LEU A 9 20.24 -4.84 34.13
C LEU A 9 18.87 -4.22 34.45
N LEU A 10 18.86 -2.96 34.86
CA LEU A 10 17.65 -2.19 35.11
C LEU A 10 17.37 -1.33 33.86
N ALA A 11 16.51 -1.82 32.97
CA ALA A 11 15.92 -1.02 31.90
C ALA A 11 14.41 -1.04 32.09
N ILE A 12 13.93 -0.07 32.86
CA ILE A 12 12.50 0.16 33.07
C ILE A 12 11.96 0.83 31.81
N LEU A 13 11.23 0.06 31.01
CA LEU A 13 10.43 0.58 29.90
C LEU A 13 9.16 1.19 30.50
N THR A 14 9.15 2.50 30.73
CA THR A 14 7.94 3.22 31.14
C THR A 14 7.07 3.49 29.92
N PHE A 15 6.12 2.61 29.64
CA PHE A 15 4.98 2.94 28.78
C PHE A 15 4.03 3.85 29.58
N GLY A 16 4.10 5.15 29.28
CA GLY A 16 3.16 6.14 29.78
C GLY A 16 1.81 5.99 29.10
N PHE A 17 0.93 5.15 29.64
CA PHE A 17 -0.50 5.28 29.44
C PHE A 17 -1.03 6.25 30.50
N SER A 18 -1.10 7.53 30.15
CA SER A 18 -1.78 8.55 30.95
C SER A 18 -3.29 8.37 30.81
N ILE A 19 -3.86 7.50 31.64
CA ILE A 19 -5.29 7.54 31.97
C ILE A 19 -5.46 8.73 32.92
N PRO A 20 -6.45 9.63 32.75
CA PRO A 20 -6.78 10.60 33.78
C PRO A 20 -7.35 9.86 34.99
N VAL A 21 -6.46 9.47 35.91
CA VAL A 21 -6.84 9.14 37.28
C VAL A 21 -7.19 10.47 37.92
N LEU A 22 -8.49 10.76 38.00
CA LEU A 22 -9.01 11.71 38.99
C LEU A 22 -8.80 11.09 40.38
N ALA A 23 -7.56 11.18 40.87
CA ALA A 23 -7.22 10.94 42.26
C ALA A 23 -7.52 12.24 43.01
N GLU A 24 -8.78 12.43 43.35
CA GLU A 24 -9.14 13.37 44.39
C GLU A 24 -8.75 12.71 45.72
N SER A 25 -7.49 12.92 46.13
CA SER A 25 -7.03 12.49 47.45
C SER A 25 -7.64 13.43 48.49
N GLN A 26 -8.87 13.12 48.92
CA GLN A 26 -9.32 13.61 50.21
C GLN A 26 -8.38 13.02 51.27
N ILE A 27 -7.64 13.90 51.93
CA ILE A 27 -6.94 13.57 53.15
C ILE A 27 -8.03 13.21 54.15
N VAL A 28 -8.29 11.92 54.31
CA VAL A 28 -9.19 11.42 55.35
C VAL A 28 -8.44 11.60 56.66
N ASP A 29 -8.95 12.52 57.47
CA ASP A 29 -8.53 12.72 58.85
C ASP A 29 -8.73 11.40 59.63
N GLU A 30 -7.62 10.74 59.97
CA GLU A 30 -7.60 9.44 60.69
C GLU A 30 -8.30 9.52 62.06
N THR A 31 -8.62 10.71 62.56
CA THR A 31 -9.31 10.87 63.85
C THR A 31 -10.84 10.72 63.80
N MET A 32 -11.45 10.60 62.62
CA MET A 32 -12.90 10.38 62.45
C MET A 32 -13.29 8.90 62.27
N ILE A 33 -12.32 7.98 62.15
CA ILE A 33 -12.55 6.54 61.99
C ILE A 33 -12.39 5.82 63.34
N ASN A 34 -13.21 6.13 64.35
CA ASN A 34 -13.25 5.23 65.53
C ASN A 34 -14.54 5.19 66.35
N ASN A 35 -15.68 5.74 65.89
CA ASN A 35 -16.91 5.73 66.70
C ASN A 35 -18.18 5.21 65.99
N GLN A 36 -18.06 4.55 64.83
CA GLN A 36 -19.23 3.93 64.15
C GLN A 36 -19.12 2.41 63.91
N ALA A 37 -18.04 1.77 64.38
CA ALA A 37 -17.92 0.31 64.30
C ALA A 37 -18.86 -0.44 65.28
N ASP A 38 -19.40 0.26 66.29
CA ASP A 38 -20.18 -0.35 67.39
C ASP A 38 -21.70 -0.39 67.19
N SER A 39 -22.23 -0.24 65.96
CA SER A 39 -23.69 -0.38 65.76
C SER A 39 -24.13 -0.97 64.42
N LEU A 40 -23.32 -1.83 63.79
CA LEU A 40 -23.83 -2.67 62.71
C LEU A 40 -24.44 -3.93 63.30
N THR A 41 -25.74 -4.12 63.04
CA THR A 41 -26.40 -5.38 63.35
C THR A 41 -25.76 -6.52 62.52
N PRO A 42 -25.82 -7.78 63.00
CA PRO A 42 -25.35 -8.93 62.21
C PRO A 42 -25.94 -8.99 60.79
N ALA A 43 -27.20 -8.56 60.62
CA ALA A 43 -27.86 -8.48 59.32
C ALA A 43 -27.23 -7.44 58.39
N GLN A 44 -26.81 -6.28 58.92
CA GLN A 44 -26.12 -5.26 58.13
C GLN A 44 -24.71 -5.72 57.74
N ILE A 45 -24.01 -6.43 58.63
CA ILE A 45 -22.69 -7.03 58.32
C ILE A 45 -22.84 -8.07 57.20
N GLU A 46 -23.85 -8.94 57.28
CA GLU A 46 -24.14 -9.93 56.24
C GLU A 46 -24.46 -9.27 54.89
N GLN A 47 -25.26 -8.21 54.91
CA GLN A 47 -25.58 -7.46 53.69
C GLN A 47 -24.33 -6.81 53.08
N LEU A 48 -23.49 -6.17 53.89
CA LEU A 48 -22.24 -5.55 53.44
C LEU A 48 -21.31 -6.59 52.80
N ASN A 49 -21.10 -7.72 53.48
CA ASN A 49 -20.30 -8.83 52.95
C ASN A 49 -20.85 -9.36 51.62
N LYS A 50 -22.18 -9.42 51.48
CA LYS A 50 -22.84 -9.87 50.24
C LYS A 50 -22.67 -8.85 49.11
N GLU A 51 -22.71 -7.56 49.42
CA GLU A 51 -22.47 -6.48 48.45
C GLU A 51 -21.00 -6.42 48.01
N GLU A 52 -20.05 -6.56 48.95
CA GLU A 52 -18.63 -6.66 48.64
C GLU A 52 -18.31 -7.89 47.80
N ALA A 53 -18.87 -9.05 48.15
CA ALA A 53 -18.73 -10.26 47.35
C ALA A 53 -19.26 -10.07 45.92
N LYS A 54 -20.38 -9.37 45.73
CA LYS A 54 -20.90 -9.04 44.38
C LYS A 54 -19.96 -8.11 43.62
N LYS A 55 -19.43 -7.06 44.26
CA LYS A 55 -18.46 -6.14 43.64
C LYS A 55 -17.20 -6.90 43.22
N TYR A 56 -16.68 -7.76 44.09
CA TYR A 56 -15.52 -8.59 43.80
C TYR A 56 -15.75 -9.52 42.59
N GLN A 57 -16.93 -10.17 42.52
CA GLN A 57 -17.30 -11.01 41.37
C GLN A 57 -17.42 -10.21 40.06
N GLN A 58 -17.89 -8.96 40.11
CA GLN A 58 -17.95 -8.10 38.93
C GLN A 58 -16.55 -7.71 38.44
N VAL A 59 -15.64 -7.39 39.35
CA VAL A 59 -14.23 -7.08 39.03
C VAL A 59 -13.54 -8.29 38.40
N LEU A 60 -13.73 -9.50 38.92
CA LEU A 60 -13.15 -10.71 38.34
C LEU A 60 -13.63 -10.95 36.90
N LYS A 61 -14.93 -10.83 36.65
CA LYS A 61 -15.49 -10.96 35.29
C LYS A 61 -14.91 -9.93 34.31
N TYR A 62 -14.71 -8.69 34.76
CA TYR A 62 -14.08 -7.66 33.95
C TYR A 62 -12.62 -8.02 33.62
N ILE A 63 -11.84 -8.45 34.62
CA ILE A 63 -10.44 -8.88 34.43
C ILE A 63 -10.35 -10.06 33.45
N GLU A 64 -11.21 -11.07 33.60
CA GLU A 64 -11.26 -12.22 32.68
C GLU A 64 -11.58 -11.80 31.24
N GLN A 65 -12.53 -10.88 31.05
CA GLN A 65 -12.87 -10.35 29.74
C GLN A 65 -11.70 -9.57 29.13
N GLN A 66 -11.01 -8.73 29.92
CA GLN A 66 -9.82 -8.00 29.45
C GLN A 66 -8.69 -8.97 29.09
N ALA A 67 -8.43 -9.99 29.90
CA ALA A 67 -7.42 -11.01 29.63
C ALA A 67 -7.74 -11.81 28.35
N LYS A 68 -9.02 -12.11 28.09
CA LYS A 68 -9.47 -12.75 26.85
C LYS A 68 -9.24 -11.87 25.63
N ASN A 69 -9.55 -10.57 25.74
CA ASN A 69 -9.30 -9.60 24.67
C ASN A 69 -7.80 -9.42 24.41
N LEU A 70 -6.98 -9.39 25.46
CA LEU A 70 -5.52 -9.27 25.33
C LEU A 70 -4.94 -10.51 24.63
N LYS A 71 -5.35 -11.73 25.01
CA LYS A 71 -4.90 -12.97 24.34
C LYS A 71 -5.28 -13.02 22.86
N ALA A 72 -6.42 -12.43 22.48
CA ALA A 72 -6.79 -12.28 21.08
C ALA A 72 -5.92 -11.25 20.33
N GLN A 73 -5.36 -10.26 21.04
CA GLN A 73 -4.49 -9.22 20.47
C GLN A 73 -2.98 -9.57 20.51
N THR A 74 -2.53 -10.43 21.42
CA THR A 74 -1.11 -10.74 21.64
C THR A 74 -0.61 -11.97 20.87
N SER A 75 -1.40 -12.56 19.97
CA SER A 75 -0.88 -13.57 19.04
C SER A 75 -0.08 -12.88 17.94
N ILE A 76 1.07 -12.31 18.30
CA ILE A 76 2.09 -11.88 17.34
C ILE A 76 2.77 -13.15 16.82
N THR A 77 2.09 -13.86 15.93
CA THR A 77 2.75 -14.88 15.12
C THR A 77 3.52 -14.16 14.02
N PRO A 78 4.83 -14.41 13.84
CA PRO A 78 5.53 -13.91 12.67
C PRO A 78 4.77 -14.41 11.43
N GLN A 79 4.27 -13.48 10.63
CA GLN A 79 3.66 -13.80 9.35
C GLN A 79 4.80 -14.15 8.41
N TRP A 80 5.02 -15.45 8.18
CA TRP A 80 6.02 -15.87 7.21
C TRP A 80 5.44 -15.65 5.84
N THR A 81 6.24 -15.02 4.98
CA THR A 81 5.87 -14.85 3.58
C THR A 81 6.96 -15.40 2.71
N TYR A 82 6.58 -15.89 1.54
CA TYR A 82 7.53 -16.28 0.50
C TYR A 82 7.22 -15.51 -0.79
N PRO A 83 8.26 -15.07 -1.53
CA PRO A 83 8.07 -14.30 -2.74
C PRO A 83 7.79 -15.22 -3.94
N VAL A 84 6.82 -14.83 -4.77
CA VAL A 84 6.60 -15.37 -6.12
C VAL A 84 6.71 -14.21 -7.10
N SER A 85 7.73 -14.25 -7.96
CA SER A 85 8.08 -13.14 -8.86
C SER A 85 7.96 -13.52 -10.32
N LYS A 86 7.50 -12.56 -11.13
CA LYS A 86 7.61 -12.64 -12.59
C LYS A 86 7.98 -11.29 -13.18
N ILE A 87 8.89 -11.32 -14.14
CA ILE A 87 9.46 -10.16 -14.82
C ILE A 87 9.34 -10.38 -16.32
N LEU A 88 8.84 -9.39 -17.05
CA LEU A 88 8.67 -9.44 -18.51
C LEU A 88 9.90 -8.93 -19.28
N ASN A 89 10.76 -8.12 -18.66
CA ASN A 89 11.92 -7.49 -19.30
C ASN A 89 11.52 -6.55 -20.45
N VAL A 90 10.63 -5.61 -20.14
CA VAL A 90 10.25 -4.58 -21.10
C VAL A 90 11.47 -3.69 -21.40
N PRO A 91 11.82 -3.47 -22.69
CA PRO A 91 12.90 -2.57 -23.06
C PRO A 91 12.65 -1.15 -22.58
N TYR A 92 13.70 -0.50 -22.09
CA TYR A 92 13.63 0.89 -21.65
C TYR A 92 13.87 1.84 -22.83
N HIS A 93 12.90 2.73 -23.04
CA HIS A 93 12.97 3.85 -23.97
C HIS A 93 12.77 5.16 -23.23
N LYS A 94 13.74 6.06 -23.34
CA LYS A 94 13.70 7.40 -22.73
C LYS A 94 12.82 8.32 -23.55
N GLN A 95 11.88 9.05 -22.94
CA GLN A 95 11.13 10.09 -23.64
C GLN A 95 12.04 11.24 -24.04
N LEU A 96 11.82 11.78 -25.24
CA LEU A 96 12.68 12.82 -25.81
C LEU A 96 12.15 14.25 -25.61
N TYR A 97 10.86 14.40 -25.28
CA TYR A 97 10.24 15.67 -24.90
C TYR A 97 9.47 15.50 -23.60
N SER A 98 9.29 16.59 -22.83
CA SER A 98 8.59 16.57 -21.54
C SER A 98 7.15 16.03 -21.61
N THR A 99 6.48 16.17 -22.75
CA THR A 99 5.09 15.70 -22.97
C THR A 99 5.01 14.31 -23.60
N TRP A 100 6.14 13.66 -23.88
CA TRP A 100 6.22 12.39 -24.63
C TRP A 100 6.32 11.13 -23.76
N CYS A 101 5.92 11.19 -22.50
CA CYS A 101 5.85 9.98 -21.66
C CYS A 101 4.89 8.93 -22.26
N GLY A 102 3.77 9.34 -22.86
CA GLY A 102 2.84 8.44 -23.56
C GLY A 102 3.45 7.71 -24.76
N PRO A 103 3.99 8.42 -25.77
CA PRO A 103 4.69 7.83 -26.92
C PRO A 103 5.86 6.93 -26.53
N ALA A 104 6.67 7.34 -25.54
CA ALA A 104 7.79 6.54 -25.06
C ALA A 104 7.30 5.25 -24.38
N SER A 105 6.32 5.31 -23.48
CA SER A 105 5.73 4.11 -22.86
C SER A 105 5.05 3.20 -23.89
N ALA A 106 4.37 3.76 -24.90
CA ALA A 106 3.81 2.96 -25.99
C ALA A 106 4.91 2.25 -26.78
N LEU A 107 6.03 2.93 -27.07
CA LEU A 107 7.18 2.33 -27.74
C LEU A 107 7.80 1.18 -26.94
N GLN A 108 7.93 1.32 -25.61
CA GLN A 108 8.39 0.25 -24.71
C GLN A 108 7.54 -1.03 -24.84
N ILE A 109 6.21 -0.88 -24.87
CA ILE A 109 5.28 -2.00 -25.00
C ILE A 109 5.33 -2.63 -26.40
N ILE A 110 5.43 -1.80 -27.44
CA ILE A 110 5.55 -2.25 -28.83
C ILE A 110 6.87 -2.99 -29.05
N ASP A 111 7.98 -2.50 -28.49
CA ASP A 111 9.29 -3.16 -28.56
C ASP A 111 9.30 -4.48 -27.79
N TYR A 112 8.75 -4.50 -26.57
CA TYR A 112 8.58 -5.74 -25.80
C TYR A 112 7.87 -6.84 -26.60
N ASN A 113 6.88 -6.48 -27.42
CA ASN A 113 6.16 -7.41 -28.29
C ASN A 113 6.86 -7.68 -29.65
N GLY A 114 8.12 -7.29 -29.81
CA GLY A 114 8.91 -7.54 -31.02
C GLY A 114 8.47 -6.73 -32.24
N LYS A 115 7.77 -5.60 -32.03
CA LYS A 115 7.20 -4.77 -33.09
C LYS A 115 7.85 -3.40 -33.24
N TYR A 116 9.01 -3.17 -32.60
CA TYR A 116 9.76 -1.91 -32.71
C TYR A 116 10.04 -1.48 -34.17
N SER A 117 10.39 -2.43 -35.04
CA SER A 117 10.64 -2.17 -36.47
C SER A 117 9.38 -1.79 -37.25
N SER A 118 8.19 -2.07 -36.72
CA SER A 118 6.90 -1.74 -37.36
C SER A 118 6.52 -0.26 -37.17
N VAL A 119 7.08 0.43 -36.18
CA VAL A 119 6.88 1.87 -35.99
C VAL A 119 7.74 2.62 -37.01
N SER A 120 7.14 3.52 -37.80
CA SER A 120 7.86 4.31 -38.80
C SER A 120 8.96 5.17 -38.17
N GLY A 121 10.06 5.38 -38.91
CA GLY A 121 11.25 6.09 -38.43
C GLY A 121 12.46 5.18 -38.22
N SER A 122 13.66 5.70 -38.48
CA SER A 122 14.93 4.97 -38.34
C SER A 122 15.65 5.27 -37.03
N THR A 123 15.23 6.31 -36.31
CA THR A 123 15.78 6.72 -35.02
C THR A 123 14.72 6.66 -33.92
N GLU A 124 15.16 6.58 -32.66
CA GLU A 124 14.29 6.67 -31.48
C GLU A 124 13.38 7.91 -31.54
N TYR A 125 13.95 9.05 -31.94
CA TYR A 125 13.23 10.30 -32.14
C TYR A 125 12.08 10.16 -33.13
N GLN A 126 12.36 9.65 -34.33
CA GLN A 126 11.34 9.56 -35.38
C GLN A 126 10.24 8.54 -35.03
N LYS A 127 10.56 7.50 -34.27
CA LYS A 127 9.58 6.52 -33.80
C LYS A 127 8.67 7.11 -32.74
N GLN A 128 9.23 7.78 -31.73
CA GLN A 128 8.41 8.48 -30.73
C GLN A 128 7.61 9.62 -31.37
N GLN A 129 8.14 10.33 -32.37
CA GLN A 129 7.40 11.32 -33.14
C GLN A 129 6.22 10.70 -33.89
N THR A 130 6.45 9.60 -34.61
CA THR A 130 5.38 8.85 -35.31
C THR A 130 4.27 8.44 -34.34
N LEU A 131 4.64 7.92 -33.16
CA LEU A 131 3.67 7.55 -32.14
C LEU A 131 2.99 8.77 -31.52
N ALA A 132 3.71 9.87 -31.30
CA ALA A 132 3.14 11.12 -30.82
C ALA A 132 2.05 11.64 -31.75
N ASP A 133 2.31 11.65 -33.06
CA ASP A 133 1.36 12.06 -34.09
C ASP A 133 0.12 11.15 -34.12
N GLN A 134 0.31 9.82 -34.06
CA GLN A 134 -0.78 8.84 -34.04
C GLN A 134 -1.62 8.89 -32.76
N ILE A 135 -0.98 9.13 -31.61
CA ILE A 135 -1.65 9.28 -30.31
C ILE A 135 -2.38 10.65 -30.25
N GLY A 136 -1.97 11.62 -31.05
CA GLY A 136 -2.44 13.00 -30.95
C GLY A 136 -1.86 13.72 -29.74
N THR A 137 -0.59 13.44 -29.41
CA THR A 137 0.13 14.08 -28.29
C THR A 137 0.37 15.55 -28.61
N ASN A 138 0.09 16.43 -27.64
CA ASN A 138 0.29 17.87 -27.77
C ASN A 138 0.99 18.43 -26.51
N ASP A 139 0.94 19.75 -26.31
CA ASP A 139 1.56 20.44 -25.18
C ASP A 139 1.00 20.00 -23.81
N ASN A 140 -0.19 19.40 -23.79
CA ASN A 140 -0.81 18.84 -22.58
C ASN A 140 -0.50 17.34 -22.39
N GLY A 141 0.31 16.74 -23.27
CA GLY A 141 0.63 15.33 -23.25
C GLY A 141 -0.33 14.46 -24.06
N SER A 142 -0.50 13.21 -23.62
CA SER A 142 -1.27 12.17 -24.31
C SER A 142 -2.52 11.77 -23.52
N ASN A 143 -3.46 11.09 -24.18
CA ASN A 143 -4.62 10.48 -23.55
C ASN A 143 -4.55 8.94 -23.62
N THR A 144 -4.90 8.26 -22.52
CA THR A 144 -4.82 6.80 -22.38
C THR A 144 -5.66 6.04 -23.42
N VAL A 145 -6.80 6.60 -23.83
CA VAL A 145 -7.68 6.02 -24.87
C VAL A 145 -6.98 6.02 -26.23
N ASN A 146 -6.26 7.09 -26.57
CA ASN A 146 -5.52 7.18 -27.81
C ASN A 146 -4.28 6.29 -27.80
N ILE A 147 -3.59 6.21 -26.65
CA ILE A 147 -2.50 5.24 -26.46
C ILE A 147 -3.01 3.81 -26.71
N ARG A 148 -4.14 3.42 -26.11
CA ARG A 148 -4.79 2.11 -26.38
C ARG A 148 -5.07 1.90 -27.86
N ASN A 149 -5.61 2.90 -28.56
CA ASN A 149 -5.88 2.77 -30.01
C ASN A 149 -4.60 2.47 -30.79
N VAL A 150 -3.53 3.20 -30.51
CA VAL A 150 -2.23 2.99 -31.15
C VAL A 150 -1.66 1.62 -30.80
N LEU A 151 -1.71 1.19 -29.53
CA LEU A 151 -1.29 -0.16 -29.14
C LEU A 151 -2.07 -1.24 -29.90
N ASN A 152 -3.40 -1.11 -30.01
CA ASN A 152 -4.21 -2.07 -30.77
C ASN A 152 -3.92 -2.06 -32.28
N ASN A 153 -3.55 -0.92 -32.86
CA ASN A 153 -3.14 -0.86 -34.26
C ASN A 153 -1.88 -1.70 -34.52
N TYR A 154 -0.94 -1.73 -33.57
CA TYR A 154 0.30 -2.49 -33.71
C TYR A 154 0.20 -3.93 -33.19
N LEU A 155 -0.63 -4.18 -32.17
CA LEU A 155 -0.54 -5.36 -31.31
C LEU A 155 -1.83 -6.18 -31.20
N SER A 156 -2.94 -5.81 -31.84
CA SER A 156 -4.23 -6.51 -31.69
C SER A 156 -4.19 -8.00 -32.03
N SER A 157 -3.28 -8.44 -32.90
CA SER A 157 -3.05 -9.86 -33.21
C SER A 157 -2.32 -10.63 -32.10
N ILE A 158 -1.74 -9.94 -31.12
CA ILE A 158 -0.97 -10.50 -30.00
C ILE A 158 -1.78 -10.36 -28.71
N HIS A 159 -2.28 -9.15 -28.46
CA HIS A 159 -3.05 -8.81 -27.26
C HIS A 159 -4.02 -7.68 -27.56
N SER A 160 -5.27 -7.83 -27.11
CA SER A 160 -6.29 -6.79 -27.24
C SER A 160 -6.27 -5.87 -26.03
N TRP A 161 -5.79 -4.64 -26.24
CA TRP A 161 -5.66 -3.64 -25.20
C TRP A 161 -6.98 -2.94 -24.92
N THR A 162 -7.27 -2.76 -23.64
CA THR A 162 -8.41 -1.99 -23.13
C THR A 162 -7.93 -0.90 -22.17
N VAL A 163 -8.88 -0.13 -21.63
CA VAL A 163 -8.60 0.91 -20.64
C VAL A 163 -9.51 0.80 -19.44
N LYS A 164 -8.98 1.15 -18.27
CA LYS A 164 -9.74 1.20 -17.02
C LYS A 164 -9.40 2.46 -16.24
N ARG A 165 -10.41 2.97 -15.58
CA ARG A 165 -10.29 4.00 -14.56
C ARG A 165 -10.14 3.32 -13.20
N ILE A 166 -9.06 3.66 -12.51
CA ILE A 166 -8.75 3.25 -11.14
C ILE A 166 -8.73 4.53 -10.30
N ASP A 167 -9.79 4.77 -9.54
CA ASP A 167 -9.96 5.93 -8.66
C ASP A 167 -10.02 5.49 -7.19
N SER A 168 -10.45 6.38 -6.29
CA SER A 168 -10.56 6.08 -4.85
C SER A 168 -11.80 5.26 -4.45
N SER A 169 -12.56 4.72 -5.41
CA SER A 169 -13.76 3.93 -5.12
C SER A 169 -13.44 2.59 -4.43
N SER A 170 -14.42 2.09 -3.68
CA SER A 170 -14.33 0.77 -3.04
C SER A 170 -14.04 -0.32 -4.08
N GLY A 171 -13.00 -1.11 -3.85
CA GLY A 171 -12.58 -2.20 -4.75
C GLY A 171 -11.63 -1.79 -5.87
N ALA A 172 -11.30 -0.50 -6.03
CA ALA A 172 -10.32 -0.05 -7.03
C ALA A 172 -8.92 -0.62 -6.77
N TYR A 173 -8.52 -0.74 -5.49
CA TYR A 173 -7.28 -1.38 -5.07
C TYR A 173 -7.16 -2.82 -5.57
N ASP A 174 -8.20 -3.63 -5.33
CA ASP A 174 -8.25 -5.02 -5.78
C ASP A 174 -8.36 -5.13 -7.30
N THR A 175 -9.07 -4.20 -7.93
CA THR A 175 -9.17 -4.13 -9.39
C THR A 175 -7.81 -3.89 -10.03
N LEU A 176 -7.05 -2.91 -9.56
CA LEU A 176 -5.70 -2.65 -10.07
C LEU A 176 -4.77 -3.85 -9.83
N TRP A 177 -4.85 -4.46 -8.65
CA TRP A 177 -4.08 -5.65 -8.32
C TRP A 177 -4.35 -6.78 -9.31
N ASN A 178 -5.63 -7.09 -9.55
CA ASN A 178 -6.02 -8.16 -10.45
C ASN A 178 -5.62 -7.89 -11.90
N ILE A 179 -5.67 -6.63 -12.34
CA ILE A 179 -5.18 -6.23 -13.67
C ILE A 179 -3.69 -6.54 -13.80
N ILE A 180 -2.87 -6.09 -12.84
CA ILE A 180 -1.42 -6.30 -12.90
C ILE A 180 -1.07 -7.78 -12.76
N ASP A 181 -1.65 -8.49 -11.78
CA ASP A 181 -1.39 -9.92 -11.56
C ASP A 181 -1.74 -10.75 -12.80
N TYR A 182 -2.95 -10.56 -13.36
CA TYR A 182 -3.36 -11.30 -14.55
C TYR A 182 -2.46 -10.99 -15.75
N ASN A 183 -2.16 -9.72 -16.02
CA ASN A 183 -1.36 -9.35 -17.18
C ASN A 183 0.08 -9.86 -17.08
N ILE A 184 0.71 -9.69 -15.92
CA ILE A 184 2.08 -10.15 -15.72
C ILE A 184 2.12 -11.69 -15.70
N PHE A 185 1.33 -12.37 -14.86
CA PHE A 185 1.42 -13.83 -14.67
C PHE A 185 0.80 -14.66 -15.77
N ASN A 186 -0.33 -14.24 -16.35
CA ASN A 186 -1.09 -15.05 -17.30
C ASN A 186 -0.94 -14.53 -18.73
N ALA A 187 -1.30 -13.27 -18.99
CA ALA A 187 -1.26 -12.71 -20.34
C ALA A 187 0.17 -12.51 -20.86
N LYS A 188 1.17 -12.41 -19.97
CA LYS A 188 2.56 -12.07 -20.28
C LYS A 188 2.66 -10.72 -20.98
N GLN A 189 1.84 -9.76 -20.55
CA GLN A 189 1.81 -8.40 -21.11
C GLN A 189 2.07 -7.38 -20.01
N PRO A 190 2.79 -6.29 -20.31
CA PRO A 190 2.99 -5.20 -19.36
C PRO A 190 1.72 -4.37 -19.22
N VAL A 191 1.66 -3.53 -18.18
CA VAL A 191 0.53 -2.63 -17.93
C VAL A 191 1.01 -1.19 -17.99
N LEU A 192 0.31 -0.33 -18.73
CA LEU A 192 0.60 1.09 -18.80
C LEU A 192 -0.27 1.86 -17.81
N LEU A 193 0.33 2.74 -17.01
CA LEU A 193 -0.39 3.57 -16.05
C LEU A 193 -0.05 5.05 -16.23
N LEU A 194 -1.07 5.89 -16.11
CA LEU A 194 -0.92 7.32 -15.83
C LEU A 194 -0.92 7.51 -14.31
N VAL A 195 0.16 8.09 -13.78
CA VAL A 195 0.38 8.21 -12.34
C VAL A 195 0.69 9.65 -11.94
N GLN A 196 0.47 9.98 -10.66
CA GLN A 196 1.00 11.16 -10.00
C GLN A 196 2.34 10.82 -9.35
N THR A 197 3.40 11.44 -9.85
CA THR A 197 4.79 11.09 -9.49
C THR A 197 5.12 11.33 -8.02
N LYS A 198 4.43 12.24 -7.33
CA LYS A 198 4.67 12.54 -5.91
C LYS A 198 4.50 11.34 -4.97
N TYR A 199 3.72 10.34 -5.38
CA TYR A 199 3.49 9.12 -4.60
C TYR A 199 4.49 8.00 -4.92
N LEU A 200 5.33 8.18 -5.93
CA LEU A 200 6.43 7.27 -6.23
C LEU A 200 7.67 7.71 -5.44
N PRO A 201 8.21 6.88 -4.53
CA PRO A 201 9.27 7.30 -3.61
C PRO A 201 10.50 7.89 -4.30
N TYR A 202 10.87 7.37 -5.48
CA TYR A 202 12.04 7.81 -6.24
C TYR A 202 11.90 9.21 -6.89
N TYR A 203 10.69 9.78 -6.90
CA TYR A 203 10.46 11.17 -7.33
C TYR A 203 10.61 12.19 -6.18
N ASN A 204 10.82 11.75 -4.94
CA ASN A 204 11.04 12.63 -3.78
C ASN A 204 9.98 13.74 -3.64
N GLY A 205 8.71 13.41 -3.87
CA GLY A 205 7.58 14.34 -3.75
C GLY A 205 7.39 15.30 -4.94
N HIS A 206 8.21 15.22 -5.99
CA HIS A 206 8.00 15.98 -7.21
C HIS A 206 6.62 15.68 -7.80
N VAL A 207 5.87 16.73 -8.20
CA VAL A 207 4.50 16.61 -8.68
C VAL A 207 4.45 16.74 -10.19
N SER A 208 4.08 15.66 -10.88
CA SER A 208 3.74 15.65 -12.31
C SER A 208 2.82 14.48 -12.62
N GLN A 209 2.05 14.62 -13.70
CA GLN A 209 1.36 13.49 -14.33
C GLN A 209 2.32 12.81 -15.28
N HIS A 210 2.38 11.48 -15.22
CA HIS A 210 3.40 10.74 -15.96
C HIS A 210 2.93 9.35 -16.37
N TYR A 211 3.22 8.95 -17.61
CA TYR A 211 2.99 7.58 -18.05
C TYR A 211 4.20 6.71 -17.71
N VAL A 212 3.92 5.54 -17.14
CA VAL A 212 4.91 4.52 -16.81
C VAL A 212 4.42 3.14 -17.21
N VAL A 213 5.34 2.18 -17.36
CA VAL A 213 5.00 0.79 -17.70
C VAL A 213 5.36 -0.12 -16.54
N VAL A 214 4.43 -0.93 -16.07
CA VAL A 214 4.68 -2.00 -15.09
C VAL A 214 5.03 -3.28 -15.84
N ASP A 215 6.20 -3.83 -15.54
CA ASP A 215 6.72 -5.02 -16.23
C ASP A 215 7.08 -6.19 -15.31
N ALA A 216 6.90 -6.03 -13.99
CA ALA A 216 7.03 -7.12 -13.05
C ALA A 216 6.09 -6.97 -11.85
N LEU A 217 5.79 -8.13 -11.26
CA LEU A 217 5.10 -8.25 -9.98
C LEU A 217 5.79 -9.31 -9.12
N THR A 218 6.13 -8.94 -7.89
CA THR A 218 6.56 -9.86 -6.83
C THR A 218 5.46 -9.91 -5.78
N LYS A 219 4.79 -11.07 -5.71
CA LYS A 219 3.76 -11.38 -4.72
C LYS A 219 4.43 -11.94 -3.48
N TYR A 220 4.15 -11.37 -2.32
CA TYR A 220 4.51 -11.99 -1.05
C TYR A 220 3.31 -12.79 -0.58
N ILE A 221 3.43 -14.11 -0.56
CA ILE A 221 2.34 -15.00 -0.19
C ILE A 221 2.43 -15.30 1.30
N ASP A 222 1.33 -15.06 2.02
CA ASP A 222 1.16 -15.47 3.40
C ASP A 222 1.14 -17.00 3.50
N ASP A 223 2.01 -17.56 4.34
CA ASP A 223 2.19 -19.00 4.49
C ASP A 223 0.97 -19.71 5.09
N GLY A 224 0.26 -19.06 6.01
CA GLY A 224 -0.90 -19.61 6.70
C GLY A 224 -2.16 -19.65 5.84
N THR A 225 -2.32 -18.69 4.91
CA THR A 225 -3.52 -18.54 4.08
C THR A 225 -3.30 -18.92 2.62
N GLY A 226 -2.04 -18.94 2.15
CA GLY A 226 -1.69 -19.10 0.75
C GLY A 226 -2.10 -17.92 -0.13
N GLN A 227 -2.49 -16.77 0.46
CA GLN A 227 -2.96 -15.60 -0.28
C GLN A 227 -1.88 -14.52 -0.40
N PRO A 228 -1.87 -13.73 -1.48
CA PRO A 228 -0.97 -12.60 -1.59
C PRO A 228 -1.26 -11.49 -0.57
N VAL A 229 -0.21 -11.04 0.12
CA VAL A 229 -0.21 -9.85 0.96
C VAL A 229 0.12 -8.65 0.08
N LYS A 230 -0.94 -8.06 -0.50
CA LYS A 230 -0.84 -7.00 -1.51
C LYS A 230 -0.05 -5.77 -1.02
N SER A 231 -0.22 -5.40 0.26
CA SER A 231 0.38 -4.19 0.85
C SER A 231 1.91 -4.19 0.92
N ILE A 232 2.53 -5.38 0.97
CA ILE A 232 4.00 -5.54 0.98
C ILE A 232 4.53 -6.08 -0.35
N SER A 233 3.63 -6.40 -1.28
CA SER A 233 4.00 -6.83 -2.62
C SER A 233 4.55 -5.67 -3.43
N THR A 234 5.46 -5.99 -4.35
CA THR A 234 6.20 -4.97 -5.10
C THR A 234 6.01 -5.14 -6.60
N VAL A 235 6.15 -4.03 -7.31
CA VAL A 235 6.03 -3.94 -8.77
C VAL A 235 7.30 -3.30 -9.32
N ARG A 236 7.73 -3.73 -10.50
CA ARG A 236 8.79 -3.05 -11.25
C ARG A 236 8.18 -2.16 -12.31
N ILE A 237 8.64 -0.91 -12.33
CA ILE A 237 8.23 0.15 -13.24
C ILE A 237 9.39 0.43 -14.20
N VAL A 238 9.07 0.55 -15.49
CA VAL A 238 9.91 1.12 -16.55
C VAL A 238 9.45 2.56 -16.77
N ASP A 239 10.23 3.51 -16.28
CA ASP A 239 9.91 4.93 -16.28
C ASP A 239 10.64 5.63 -17.44
N PRO A 240 9.91 6.19 -18.43
CA PRO A 240 10.53 6.87 -19.57
C PRO A 240 11.01 8.30 -19.28
N ASN A 241 10.98 8.81 -18.05
CA ASN A 241 11.24 10.23 -17.73
C ASN A 241 12.51 10.81 -18.40
N PRO A 242 12.54 12.08 -18.85
CA PRO A 242 13.73 12.63 -19.50
C PRO A 242 14.84 12.97 -18.49
N ASN A 243 14.51 13.12 -17.20
CA ASN A 243 15.45 13.36 -16.13
C ASN A 243 16.12 12.06 -15.68
N SER A 244 17.45 12.02 -15.73
CA SER A 244 18.25 10.87 -15.29
C SER A 244 18.04 10.47 -13.83
N SER A 245 17.55 11.37 -12.98
CA SER A 245 17.23 11.06 -11.58
C SER A 245 15.97 10.21 -11.41
N TYR A 246 15.08 10.18 -12.40
CA TYR A 246 13.78 9.49 -12.32
C TYR A 246 13.63 8.37 -13.36
N THR A 247 14.46 8.37 -14.40
CA THR A 247 14.32 7.46 -15.54
C THR A 247 14.82 6.05 -15.24
N GLY A 248 14.36 5.06 -16.01
CA GLY A 248 14.85 3.68 -15.96
C GLY A 248 13.96 2.74 -15.16
N TYR A 249 14.57 1.72 -14.54
CA TYR A 249 13.86 0.65 -13.83
C TYR A 249 13.79 0.94 -12.34
N HIS A 250 12.58 0.95 -11.77
CA HIS A 250 12.34 1.18 -10.35
C HIS A 250 11.48 0.09 -9.74
N THR A 251 11.74 -0.26 -8.49
CA THR A 251 10.85 -1.15 -7.72
C THR A 251 10.16 -0.34 -6.64
N VAL A 252 8.84 -0.41 -6.59
CA VAL A 252 8.01 0.25 -5.58
C VAL A 252 7.03 -0.73 -4.96
N THR A 253 6.44 -0.39 -3.82
CA THR A 253 5.36 -1.22 -3.27
C THR A 253 4.10 -1.06 -4.12
N PHE A 254 3.23 -2.06 -4.10
CA PHE A 254 1.93 -1.96 -4.77
C PHE A 254 1.07 -0.84 -4.17
N ASN A 255 1.21 -0.57 -2.87
CA ASN A 255 0.57 0.58 -2.21
C ASN A 255 1.02 1.92 -2.82
N ASP A 256 2.32 2.11 -3.04
CA ASP A 256 2.85 3.33 -3.66
C ASP A 256 2.33 3.50 -5.09
N LEU A 257 2.33 2.41 -5.88
CA LEU A 257 1.78 2.44 -7.24
C LEU A 257 0.28 2.74 -7.24
N TYR A 258 -0.50 2.12 -6.34
CA TYR A 258 -1.93 2.37 -6.23
C TYR A 258 -2.20 3.84 -5.88
N ASN A 259 -1.51 4.39 -4.87
CA ASN A 259 -1.62 5.79 -4.48
C ASN A 259 -1.24 6.73 -5.65
N ALA A 260 -0.19 6.38 -6.40
CA ALA A 260 0.22 7.10 -7.59
C ALA A 260 -0.86 7.06 -8.69
N ALA A 261 -1.51 5.92 -8.90
CA ALA A 261 -2.58 5.76 -9.89
C ALA A 261 -3.85 6.55 -9.50
N ILE A 262 -4.29 6.49 -8.24
CA ILE A 262 -5.52 7.17 -7.80
C ILE A 262 -5.33 8.66 -7.57
N GLY A 263 -4.12 9.11 -7.23
CA GLY A 263 -3.81 10.51 -6.96
C GLY A 263 -4.11 11.43 -8.16
N TYR A 264 -4.20 10.86 -9.36
CA TYR A 264 -4.63 11.53 -10.56
C TYR A 264 -6.08 12.08 -10.47
N PHE A 265 -6.95 11.44 -9.70
CA PHE A 265 -8.38 11.78 -9.62
C PHE A 265 -8.73 12.80 -8.54
N ASP A 266 -7.84 13.04 -7.58
CA ASP A 266 -8.00 14.11 -6.58
C ASP A 266 -8.07 15.51 -7.23
N SER A 267 -7.74 15.64 -8.51
CA SER A 267 -7.84 16.88 -9.29
C SER A 267 -9.13 17.00 -10.14
N GLY A 268 -10.13 16.12 -9.97
CA GLY A 268 -11.43 16.22 -10.66
C GLY A 268 -11.46 15.67 -12.10
N SER A 269 -10.44 14.92 -12.49
CA SER A 269 -10.34 14.31 -13.83
C SER A 269 -11.32 13.13 -14.03
N GLN A 270 -11.88 12.95 -15.23
CA GLN A 270 -12.72 11.78 -15.57
C GLN A 270 -11.99 10.72 -16.42
N TYR A 271 -10.69 10.88 -16.67
CA TYR A 271 -9.98 10.08 -17.68
C TYR A 271 -9.61 8.67 -17.20
N TYR A 272 -9.43 7.75 -18.15
CA TYR A 272 -8.84 6.44 -17.89
C TYR A 272 -7.34 6.59 -17.58
N ASN A 273 -6.84 5.88 -16.58
CA ASN A 273 -5.44 5.95 -16.13
C ASN A 273 -4.71 4.62 -16.22
N VAL A 274 -5.36 3.55 -16.68
CA VAL A 274 -4.73 2.24 -16.91
C VAL A 274 -5.05 1.77 -18.31
N CYS A 275 -4.04 1.25 -19.02
CA CYS A 275 -4.18 0.52 -20.27
C CYS A 275 -3.47 -0.84 -20.14
N TYR A 276 -4.19 -1.91 -20.48
CA TYR A 276 -3.77 -3.30 -20.26
C TYR A 276 -4.47 -4.24 -21.22
#